data_AF-A0A254SNH5-F1
#
_entry.id   AF-A0A254SNH5-F1
#
_cell.length_a   1.000
_cell.length_b   1.000
_cell.length_c   1.000
_cell.angle_alpha   90.00
_cell.angle_beta   90.00
_cell.angle_gamma   90.00
#
_symmetry.space_group_name_H-M   'P 1'
#
loop_
_entity.id
_entity.type
_entity.pdbx_description
1 polymer ?
#
loop_
_entity_poly.entity_id
_entity_poly.type
_entity_poly.pdbx_seq_one_letter_code
_entity_poly.pdbx_strand_id
1 'polypeptide(L)'
;MKTSWMTVAQMRLLALLGVISFGLVACGDNGKVAGGTEAESTIALYVQMADGTPASMARVRILPDNYLSSGPAENAWNETDEDGQVSFEVRNGRYTIEARNVNKSEASGAVHSVALAKSDSKVDTIKLGELSSIEGYVVLGESPVVRVAGLDRYVVPDSTGHFVIDSLPQGSFDVQIGDPEEVHSTVVQSNAGDTLFVDGSDTSSTIKVVMSKTSTATEYPESDWSAHDELLKQIQGYAAGTLGASGRTDSTGKIEKTEGEICIVTTTDDLIDVVDSSKVDSLGNYGTKVALSQGSFRECAEKETPVWILFEKDGTYNLRSPLRIKSDKTVDGRGRDIRITGMGILTNESSNLIFENLTFTAPAITAHDTTSRRALSIHNRTHHVWVDHCTFEEYPLILVDVKRGSNAVTLSWNRFENAQSGILFGLEPDLFVDSAQTLTLHHNYFSNLELRGVLARRGKIHAYNNFIYDVGDAGMECSDSASCYIEGNVYNNNVPVRDYRLKIEDGSPDKATEGYVYMIDNWFGRSGENISGDALGFRPAYKVSVDDSSAELAVRVRNEAGPR
;
A
#
# COMPACT_ATOMS: atom_id res chain seq x y z
N MET A 1 4.67 17.27 58.04
CA MET A 1 4.04 17.16 59.38
C MET A 1 2.59 16.76 59.14
N LYS A 2 2.24 15.46 59.17
CA LYS A 2 1.70 14.69 60.31
C LYS A 2 0.48 15.34 60.98
N THR A 3 -0.71 14.74 60.82
CA THR A 3 -1.58 14.07 61.85
C THR A 3 -2.99 13.78 61.27
N SER A 4 -3.40 12.50 61.13
CA SER A 4 -4.31 11.69 62.02
C SER A 4 -5.80 12.00 61.81
N TRP A 5 -6.71 11.14 61.30
CA TRP A 5 -7.30 9.83 61.72
C TRP A 5 -8.15 9.82 63.02
N MET A 6 -9.29 9.08 62.91
CA MET A 6 -10.37 8.65 63.85
C MET A 6 -11.68 9.49 63.86
N THR A 7 -12.82 9.02 63.31
CA THR A 7 -13.90 8.12 63.83
C THR A 7 -14.58 8.65 65.11
N VAL A 8 -15.92 8.74 65.28
CA VAL A 8 -16.98 7.69 65.36
C VAL A 8 -18.37 8.36 65.39
N ALA A 9 -19.41 7.75 64.80
CA ALA A 9 -20.77 7.65 65.40
C ALA A 9 -21.63 6.59 64.68
N GLN A 10 -21.96 5.50 65.40
CA GLN A 10 -22.94 4.47 65.03
C GLN A 10 -24.33 4.83 65.56
N MET A 11 -25.40 4.48 64.82
CA MET A 11 -26.59 3.86 65.42
C MET A 11 -27.39 3.07 64.36
N ARG A 12 -27.89 1.90 64.77
CA ARG A 12 -28.49 0.80 63.98
C ARG A 12 -30.02 0.88 63.89
N LEU A 13 -30.57 -0.02 63.04
CA LEU A 13 -31.90 -0.69 63.07
C LEU A 13 -33.02 0.10 62.37
N LEU A 14 -33.88 -0.45 61.48
CA LEU A 14 -34.50 -1.78 61.37
C LEU A 14 -34.97 -2.03 59.91
N ALA A 15 -35.03 -3.31 59.53
CA ALA A 15 -35.61 -3.82 58.27
C ALA A 15 -37.15 -3.76 58.26
N LEU A 16 -37.79 -3.72 57.08
CA LEU A 16 -38.94 -4.59 56.77
C LEU A 16 -39.33 -4.56 55.29
N LEU A 17 -39.60 -5.76 54.75
CA LEU A 17 -40.15 -6.03 53.43
C LEU A 17 -41.52 -5.38 53.22
N GLY A 18 -41.79 -4.95 51.98
CA GLY A 18 -43.12 -4.62 51.48
C GLY A 18 -43.31 -5.15 50.06
N VAL A 19 -43.71 -6.42 49.96
CA VAL A 19 -44.42 -6.99 48.80
C VAL A 19 -45.82 -6.37 48.78
N ILE A 20 -46.42 -6.15 47.60
CA ILE A 20 -47.86 -6.14 47.23
C ILE A 20 -47.98 -5.35 45.91
N SER A 21 -48.71 -5.73 44.87
CA SER A 21 -49.40 -6.95 44.44
C SER A 21 -50.01 -6.63 43.08
N PHE A 22 -50.03 -7.59 42.16
CA PHE A 22 -50.78 -7.55 40.91
C PHE A 22 -52.28 -7.33 41.14
N GLY A 23 -52.85 -6.37 40.42
CA GLY A 23 -54.30 -6.24 40.24
C GLY A 23 -54.72 -6.84 38.91
N LEU A 24 -55.11 -8.12 38.91
CA LEU A 24 -55.90 -8.73 37.85
C LEU A 24 -57.36 -8.31 38.04
N VAL A 25 -57.92 -7.62 37.04
CA VAL A 25 -59.37 -7.52 36.85
C VAL A 25 -59.74 -8.42 35.69
N ALA A 26 -60.54 -9.44 35.98
CA ALA A 26 -61.16 -10.33 35.01
C ALA A 26 -62.66 -10.05 34.92
N CYS A 27 -63.14 -9.84 33.69
CA CYS A 27 -64.50 -10.04 33.16
C CYS A 27 -64.35 -9.86 31.62
N GLY A 28 -64.75 -10.73 30.70
CA GLY A 28 -65.46 -12.01 30.75
C GLY A 28 -65.37 -12.71 29.38
N ASP A 29 -65.90 -13.93 29.33
CA ASP A 29 -65.85 -14.92 28.25
C ASP A 29 -66.05 -14.42 26.80
N ASN A 30 -65.15 -14.86 25.91
CA ASN A 30 -65.51 -15.78 24.83
C ASN A 30 -64.26 -16.40 24.20
N GLY A 31 -64.31 -17.72 24.05
CA GLY A 31 -63.15 -18.59 23.94
C GLY A 31 -62.28 -18.41 22.70
N LYS A 32 -60.98 -18.62 22.94
CA LYS A 32 -60.00 -19.29 22.07
C LYS A 32 -58.71 -19.44 22.89
N VAL A 33 -58.44 -20.64 23.40
CA VAL A 33 -57.17 -20.93 24.08
C VAL A 33 -56.21 -21.60 23.11
N ALA A 34 -55.15 -20.85 22.81
CA ALA A 34 -53.74 -21.18 22.65
C ALA A 34 -53.21 -22.07 21.49
N GLY A 35 -52.13 -21.55 20.90
CA GLY A 35 -51.06 -22.26 20.20
C GLY A 35 -50.33 -21.33 19.22
N GLY A 36 -49.22 -20.66 19.55
CA GLY A 36 -48.35 -20.77 20.71
C GLY A 36 -47.66 -19.46 21.09
N THR A 37 -47.39 -19.33 22.38
CA THR A 37 -46.54 -18.30 23.00
C THR A 37 -45.08 -18.72 22.85
N GLU A 38 -44.32 -18.07 21.98
CA GLU A 38 -42.88 -18.00 22.20
C GLU A 38 -42.67 -17.04 23.38
N ALA A 39 -41.94 -17.49 24.40
CA ALA A 39 -41.60 -16.62 25.51
C ALA A 39 -40.54 -15.63 25.01
N GLU A 40 -40.90 -14.35 24.95
CA GLU A 40 -39.96 -13.28 24.63
C GLU A 40 -38.98 -13.11 25.79
N SER A 41 -37.70 -13.00 25.46
CA SER A 41 -36.59 -12.78 26.38
C SER A 41 -36.21 -11.29 26.33
N THR A 42 -35.61 -10.75 27.39
CA THR A 42 -35.24 -9.34 27.47
C THR A 42 -33.73 -9.16 27.56
N ILE A 43 -33.18 -8.22 26.79
CA ILE A 43 -31.81 -7.72 26.97
C ILE A 43 -31.90 -6.28 27.44
N ALA A 44 -31.30 -5.98 28.59
CA ALA A 44 -31.09 -4.62 29.07
C ALA A 44 -29.59 -4.28 29.01
N LEU A 45 -29.27 -3.10 28.50
CA LEU A 45 -27.90 -2.65 28.29
C LEU A 45 -27.65 -1.34 29.01
N TYR A 46 -26.46 -1.22 29.58
CA TYR A 46 -25.89 0.00 30.08
C TYR A 46 -24.68 0.38 29.22
N VAL A 47 -24.81 1.41 28.40
CA VAL A 47 -23.76 1.86 27.48
C VAL A 47 -22.98 3.01 28.11
N GLN A 48 -21.65 2.91 28.10
CA GLN A 48 -20.74 3.90 28.69
C GLN A 48 -19.72 4.38 27.67
N MET A 49 -19.26 5.61 27.82
CA MET A 49 -18.05 6.12 27.16
C MET A 49 -16.79 5.41 27.71
N ALA A 50 -15.65 5.59 27.05
CA ALA A 50 -14.38 4.97 27.46
C ALA A 50 -13.96 5.31 28.90
N ASP A 51 -14.29 6.52 29.37
CA ASP A 51 -14.02 7.00 30.73
C ASP A 51 -15.01 6.45 31.80
N GLY A 52 -16.02 5.68 31.38
CA GLY A 52 -17.05 5.10 32.24
C GLY A 52 -18.27 5.98 32.49
N THR A 53 -18.35 7.17 31.90
CA THR A 53 -19.56 8.00 31.95
C THR A 53 -20.69 7.40 31.10
N PRO A 54 -21.98 7.64 31.44
CA PRO A 54 -23.09 7.19 30.60
C PRO A 54 -23.00 7.72 29.17
N ALA A 55 -23.17 6.84 28.19
CA ALA A 55 -23.26 7.24 26.79
C ALA A 55 -24.73 7.59 26.48
N SER A 56 -25.11 8.83 26.79
CA SER A 56 -26.45 9.38 26.50
C SER A 56 -26.68 9.51 24.99
N MET A 57 -27.89 9.19 24.52
CA MET A 57 -28.30 9.23 23.11
C MET A 57 -27.40 8.40 22.17
N ALA A 58 -26.73 7.38 22.72
CA ALA A 58 -25.99 6.42 21.92
C ALA A 58 -26.99 5.58 21.12
N ARG A 59 -26.69 5.35 19.85
CA ARG A 59 -27.47 4.50 18.97
C ARG A 59 -27.08 3.04 19.20
N VAL A 60 -28.06 2.20 19.49
CA VAL A 60 -27.89 0.76 19.75
C VAL A 60 -28.78 -0.05 18.84
N ARG A 61 -28.22 -1.10 18.27
CA ARG A 61 -28.93 -2.04 17.41
C ARG A 61 -28.59 -3.46 17.80
N ILE A 62 -29.56 -4.36 17.67
CA ILE A 62 -29.41 -5.79 17.90
C ILE A 62 -29.83 -6.57 16.65
N LEU A 63 -28.94 -7.46 16.20
CA LEU A 63 -29.17 -8.32 15.04
C LEU A 63 -28.81 -9.76 15.41
N PRO A 64 -29.47 -10.78 14.83
CA PRO A 64 -28.99 -12.16 14.95
C PRO A 64 -27.50 -12.26 14.62
N ASP A 65 -26.75 -13.10 15.33
CA ASP A 65 -25.30 -13.23 15.11
C ASP A 65 -24.93 -13.70 13.69
N ASN A 66 -25.84 -14.44 13.06
CA ASN A 66 -25.75 -14.89 11.67
C ASN A 66 -26.42 -13.95 10.65
N TYR A 67 -26.86 -12.74 11.08
CA TYR A 67 -27.44 -11.77 10.17
C TYR A 67 -26.41 -11.32 9.13
N LEU A 68 -26.85 -11.23 7.88
CA LEU A 68 -26.05 -10.72 6.76
C LEU A 68 -26.82 -9.62 6.05
N SER A 69 -26.21 -8.46 5.96
CA SER A 69 -26.78 -7.34 5.24
C SER A 69 -26.97 -7.69 3.76
N SER A 70 -28.10 -7.29 3.17
CA SER A 70 -28.40 -7.46 1.75
C SER A 70 -28.28 -6.14 0.96
N GLY A 71 -27.60 -5.13 1.52
CA GLY A 71 -27.51 -3.78 0.97
C GLY A 71 -28.07 -2.73 1.93
N PRO A 72 -28.49 -1.55 1.46
CA PRO A 72 -28.84 -0.39 2.31
C PRO A 72 -30.19 -0.52 3.05
N ALA A 73 -30.58 -1.73 3.46
CA ALA A 73 -31.69 -1.92 4.38
C ALA A 73 -31.26 -1.37 5.75
N GLU A 74 -31.66 -0.15 6.09
CA GLU A 74 -31.38 0.41 7.42
C GLU A 74 -32.23 -0.31 8.46
N ASN A 75 -31.65 -1.31 9.13
CA ASN A 75 -32.26 -1.84 10.35
C ASN A 75 -32.35 -0.71 11.39
N ALA A 76 -33.52 -0.57 12.02
CA ALA A 76 -33.79 0.51 12.95
C ALA A 76 -32.79 0.54 14.11
N TRP A 77 -32.37 1.76 14.46
CA TRP A 77 -31.59 2.03 15.66
C TRP A 77 -32.52 2.41 16.81
N ASN A 78 -32.18 1.94 18.00
CA ASN A 78 -32.74 2.45 19.25
C ASN A 78 -31.74 3.44 19.87
N GLU A 79 -32.20 4.31 20.74
CA GLU A 79 -31.35 5.26 21.46
C GLU A 79 -31.34 4.93 22.95
N THR A 80 -30.18 5.12 23.58
CA THR A 80 -30.08 5.11 25.04
C THR A 80 -30.72 6.35 25.64
N ASP A 81 -31.24 6.21 26.86
CA ASP A 81 -31.70 7.35 27.65
C ASP A 81 -30.52 8.20 28.20
N GLU A 82 -30.83 9.20 29.02
CA GLU A 82 -29.85 10.10 29.63
C GLU A 82 -28.83 9.37 30.52
N ASP A 83 -29.22 8.21 31.07
CA ASP A 83 -28.38 7.35 31.90
C ASP A 83 -27.67 6.26 31.06
N GLY A 84 -27.74 6.31 29.73
CA GLY A 84 -27.07 5.34 28.86
C GLY A 84 -27.76 3.97 28.82
N GLN A 85 -29.03 3.87 29.22
CA GLN A 85 -29.76 2.61 29.28
C GLN A 85 -30.65 2.38 28.05
N VAL A 86 -30.77 1.13 27.61
CA VAL A 86 -31.71 0.70 26.57
C VAL A 86 -32.10 -0.77 26.78
N SER A 87 -33.33 -1.15 26.41
CA SER A 87 -33.80 -2.54 26.50
C SER A 87 -34.47 -3.03 25.23
N PHE A 88 -34.34 -4.33 24.95
CA PHE A 88 -34.89 -5.01 23.79
C PHE A 88 -35.65 -6.26 24.21
N GLU A 89 -36.83 -6.47 23.64
CA GLU A 89 -37.55 -7.74 23.69
C GLU A 89 -37.20 -8.52 22.42
N VAL A 90 -36.61 -9.70 22.60
CA VAL A 90 -36.13 -10.54 21.50
C VAL A 90 -36.50 -11.99 21.74
N ARG A 91 -36.46 -12.80 20.69
CA ARG A 91 -36.62 -14.25 20.80
C ARG A 91 -35.38 -14.88 21.43
N ASN A 92 -35.48 -16.15 21.78
CA ASN A 92 -34.33 -16.93 22.18
C ASN A 92 -33.39 -17.12 20.98
N GLY A 93 -32.09 -16.94 21.18
CA GLY A 93 -31.11 -16.96 20.10
C GLY A 93 -29.78 -16.34 20.49
N ARG A 94 -28.88 -16.27 19.50
CA ARG A 94 -27.61 -15.53 19.61
C ARG A 94 -27.72 -14.25 18.80
N TYR A 95 -27.22 -13.17 19.37
CA TYR A 95 -27.33 -11.83 18.82
C TYR A 95 -26.00 -11.10 18.93
N THR A 96 -25.76 -10.23 17.96
CA THR A 96 -24.71 -9.23 17.96
C THR A 96 -25.36 -7.87 18.25
N ILE A 97 -24.83 -7.18 19.25
CA ILE A 97 -25.23 -5.84 19.65
C ILE A 97 -24.17 -4.88 19.11
N GLU A 98 -24.61 -3.87 18.37
CA GLU A 98 -23.78 -2.78 17.91
C GLU A 98 -24.21 -1.49 18.63
N ALA A 99 -23.29 -0.84 19.33
CA ALA A 99 -23.51 0.45 19.97
C ALA A 99 -22.59 1.51 19.36
N ARG A 100 -23.13 2.70 19.08
CA ARG A 100 -22.42 3.83 18.47
C ARG A 100 -22.75 5.13 19.18
N ASN A 101 -21.74 5.94 19.42
CA ASN A 101 -21.92 7.34 19.78
C ASN A 101 -21.18 8.22 18.76
N VAL A 102 -21.93 9.11 18.12
CA VAL A 102 -21.40 10.05 17.13
C VAL A 102 -21.68 11.46 17.64
N ASN A 103 -20.73 11.99 18.41
CA ASN A 103 -20.72 13.40 18.79
C ASN A 103 -19.90 14.19 17.77
N LYS A 104 -20.20 15.48 17.59
CA LYS A 104 -19.73 16.36 16.50
C LYS A 104 -18.20 16.41 16.25
N SER A 105 -17.37 15.82 17.11
CA SER A 105 -15.91 15.77 16.97
C SER A 105 -15.28 14.37 17.14
N GLU A 106 -15.98 13.38 17.70
CA GLU A 106 -15.43 12.05 17.98
C GLU A 106 -16.52 10.97 17.83
N ALA A 107 -16.20 9.93 17.05
CA ALA A 107 -17.04 8.75 16.88
C ALA A 107 -16.46 7.59 17.70
N SER A 108 -17.32 6.91 18.45
CA SER A 108 -16.94 5.74 19.25
C SER A 108 -17.98 4.63 19.09
N GLY A 109 -17.56 3.39 19.32
CA GLY A 109 -18.45 2.25 19.15
C GLY A 109 -17.99 1.01 19.92
N ALA A 110 -18.89 0.03 19.98
CA ALA A 110 -18.63 -1.28 20.55
C ALA A 110 -19.49 -2.34 19.86
N VAL A 111 -18.96 -3.57 19.80
CA VAL A 111 -19.71 -4.76 19.40
C VAL A 111 -19.67 -5.78 20.53
N HIS A 112 -20.82 -6.37 20.85
CA HIS A 112 -20.95 -7.35 21.93
C HIS A 112 -21.87 -8.51 21.52
N SER A 113 -21.43 -9.74 21.76
CA SER A 113 -22.22 -10.93 21.49
C SER A 113 -22.98 -11.41 22.72
N VAL A 114 -24.27 -11.71 22.55
CA VAL A 114 -25.13 -12.22 23.62
C VAL A 114 -25.88 -13.46 23.16
N ALA A 115 -25.97 -14.46 24.03
CA ALA A 115 -26.81 -15.64 23.83
C ALA A 115 -27.91 -15.65 24.90
N LEU A 116 -29.15 -15.90 24.48
CA LEU A 116 -30.31 -15.97 25.36
C LEU A 116 -30.95 -17.36 25.29
N ALA A 117 -31.20 -17.94 26.46
CA ALA A 117 -32.10 -19.07 26.58
C ALA A 117 -33.58 -18.61 26.53
N LYS A 118 -34.50 -19.57 26.54
CA LYS A 118 -35.94 -19.29 26.48
C LYS A 118 -36.44 -18.62 27.77
N SER A 119 -37.10 -17.46 27.66
CA SER A 119 -37.60 -16.65 28.80
C SER A 119 -36.47 -16.17 29.73
N ASP A 120 -35.31 -15.91 29.15
CA ASP A 120 -34.13 -15.40 29.85
C ASP A 120 -34.14 -13.86 29.90
N SER A 121 -33.43 -13.28 30.86
CA SER A 121 -33.22 -11.83 30.94
C SER A 121 -31.77 -11.55 31.26
N LYS A 122 -31.09 -10.83 30.37
CA LYS A 122 -29.68 -10.48 30.55
C LYS A 122 -29.53 -8.97 30.71
N VAL A 123 -28.74 -8.57 31.71
CA VAL A 123 -28.27 -7.19 31.89
C VAL A 123 -26.78 -7.17 31.57
N ASP A 124 -26.35 -6.28 30.68
CA ASP A 124 -24.95 -6.15 30.29
C ASP A 124 -24.47 -4.69 30.29
N THR A 125 -23.15 -4.51 30.44
CA THR A 125 -22.52 -3.18 30.35
C THR A 125 -21.55 -3.16 29.19
N ILE A 126 -21.75 -2.21 28.28
CA ILE A 126 -20.93 -2.03 27.08
C ILE A 126 -20.16 -0.72 27.18
N LYS A 127 -18.84 -0.77 27.00
CA LYS A 127 -17.98 0.42 26.92
C LYS A 127 -17.63 0.72 25.47
N LEU A 128 -17.86 1.95 25.05
CA LEU A 128 -17.50 2.44 23.73
C LEU A 128 -16.00 2.73 23.68
N GLY A 129 -15.37 2.31 22.58
CA GLY A 129 -13.96 2.58 22.28
C GLY A 129 -13.80 3.28 20.94
N GLU A 130 -12.54 3.47 20.55
CA GLU A 130 -12.19 4.00 19.24
C GLU A 130 -12.68 3.08 18.12
N LEU A 131 -13.01 3.69 16.98
CA LEU A 131 -13.34 2.96 15.77
C LEU A 131 -12.06 2.66 14.96
N SER A 132 -12.02 1.48 14.37
CA SER A 132 -11.06 1.02 13.39
C SER A 132 -11.70 0.89 12.01
N SER A 133 -10.89 0.57 11.02
CA SER A 133 -11.31 0.14 9.69
C SER A 133 -10.63 -1.17 9.34
N ILE A 134 -11.33 -1.98 8.56
CA ILE A 134 -10.74 -3.10 7.84
C ILE A 134 -10.60 -2.64 6.39
N GLU A 135 -9.38 -2.53 5.88
CA GLU A 135 -9.14 -2.41 4.44
C GLU A 135 -8.88 -3.80 3.87
N GLY A 136 -9.26 -4.08 2.63
CA GLY A 136 -8.77 -5.27 1.99
C GLY A 136 -8.97 -5.37 0.49
N TYR A 137 -8.54 -6.50 -0.04
CA TYR A 137 -8.63 -6.86 -1.44
C TYR A 137 -9.30 -8.22 -1.60
N VAL A 138 -10.21 -8.31 -2.56
CA VAL A 138 -10.90 -9.54 -2.91
C VAL A 138 -10.52 -9.92 -4.34
N VAL A 139 -10.06 -11.15 -4.47
CA VAL A 139 -9.79 -11.82 -5.74
C VAL A 139 -10.97 -12.73 -6.06
N LEU A 140 -12.07 -12.14 -6.56
CA LEU A 140 -13.29 -12.86 -6.91
C LEU A 140 -13.77 -12.47 -8.31
N GLY A 141 -14.60 -13.35 -8.87
CA GLY A 141 -15.33 -13.18 -10.13
C GLY A 141 -16.31 -12.00 -10.14
N GLU A 142 -17.27 -11.99 -11.06
CA GLU A 142 -17.84 -10.73 -11.61
C GLU A 142 -18.47 -9.72 -10.62
N SER A 143 -18.77 -10.03 -9.34
CA SER A 143 -19.28 -9.06 -8.35
C SER A 143 -19.23 -9.55 -6.88
N PRO A 144 -18.06 -9.62 -6.22
CA PRO A 144 -18.02 -9.98 -4.81
C PRO A 144 -18.72 -8.96 -3.92
N VAL A 145 -19.17 -9.40 -2.77
CA VAL A 145 -19.62 -8.53 -1.68
C VAL A 145 -18.92 -8.91 -0.39
N VAL A 146 -18.60 -7.91 0.42
CA VAL A 146 -18.00 -8.06 1.73
C VAL A 146 -19.02 -7.67 2.79
N ARG A 147 -19.27 -8.56 3.74
CA ARG A 147 -20.26 -8.39 4.81
C ARG A 147 -19.64 -8.74 6.15
N VAL A 148 -20.21 -8.21 7.23
CA VAL A 148 -19.82 -8.59 8.60
C VAL A 148 -21.02 -9.24 9.27
N ALA A 149 -20.89 -10.49 9.68
CA ALA A 149 -22.00 -11.21 10.30
C ALA A 149 -22.42 -10.54 11.62
N GLY A 150 -23.74 -10.42 11.81
CA GLY A 150 -24.31 -9.74 12.97
C GLY A 150 -24.23 -8.20 12.92
N LEU A 151 -23.63 -7.62 11.87
CA LEU A 151 -23.65 -6.19 11.62
C LEU A 151 -24.33 -5.89 10.29
N ASP A 152 -24.91 -4.71 10.19
CA ASP A 152 -25.43 -4.21 8.92
C ASP A 152 -24.31 -3.54 8.14
N ARG A 153 -23.37 -4.37 7.66
CA ARG A 153 -22.27 -3.95 6.79
C ARG A 153 -22.36 -4.70 5.48
N TYR A 154 -22.38 -3.94 4.41
CA TYR A 154 -22.38 -4.40 3.04
C TYR A 154 -21.46 -3.49 2.24
N VAL A 155 -20.34 -4.03 1.80
CA VAL A 155 -19.36 -3.32 1.00
C VAL A 155 -19.22 -4.05 -0.32
N VAL A 156 -19.36 -3.33 -1.42
CA VAL A 156 -19.05 -3.85 -2.75
C VAL A 156 -17.60 -3.43 -3.01
N PRO A 157 -16.66 -4.37 -3.18
CA PRO A 157 -15.33 -4.03 -3.64
C PRO A 157 -15.41 -3.27 -4.96
N ASP A 158 -14.49 -2.34 -5.18
CA ASP A 158 -14.44 -1.60 -6.43
C ASP A 158 -14.01 -2.48 -7.61
N SER A 159 -13.84 -1.88 -8.78
CA SER A 159 -13.46 -2.61 -9.99
C SER A 159 -12.08 -3.28 -9.89
N THR A 160 -11.28 -2.97 -8.88
CA THR A 160 -9.94 -3.52 -8.63
C THR A 160 -9.97 -4.60 -7.53
N GLY A 161 -11.14 -4.86 -6.94
CA GLY A 161 -11.31 -5.76 -5.82
C GLY A 161 -11.00 -5.12 -4.47
N HIS A 162 -10.72 -3.81 -4.40
CA HIS A 162 -10.46 -3.11 -3.14
C HIS A 162 -11.74 -2.82 -2.38
N PHE A 163 -11.69 -2.95 -1.06
CA PHE A 163 -12.78 -2.59 -0.17
C PHE A 163 -12.28 -1.99 1.14
N VAL A 164 -13.12 -1.16 1.75
CA VAL A 164 -12.92 -0.68 3.12
C VAL A 164 -14.21 -0.88 3.89
N ILE A 165 -14.15 -1.60 5.00
CA ILE A 165 -15.18 -1.64 6.03
C ILE A 165 -14.78 -0.63 7.09
N ASP A 166 -15.37 0.55 7.02
CA ASP A 166 -15.04 1.66 7.89
C ASP A 166 -15.81 1.61 9.22
N SER A 167 -15.36 2.44 10.15
CA SER A 167 -16.11 2.76 11.36
C SER A 167 -16.47 1.52 12.20
N LEU A 168 -15.65 0.46 12.20
CA LEU A 168 -15.86 -0.75 13.01
C LEU A 168 -15.34 -0.53 14.43
N PRO A 169 -16.01 -1.03 15.48
CA PRO A 169 -15.38 -1.10 16.79
C PRO A 169 -14.18 -2.06 16.77
N GLN A 170 -13.15 -1.84 17.60
CA GLN A 170 -12.07 -2.82 17.75
C GLN A 170 -12.63 -4.17 18.27
N GLY A 171 -12.27 -5.28 17.63
CA GLY A 171 -12.77 -6.60 18.00
C GLY A 171 -12.66 -7.67 16.92
N SER A 172 -13.17 -8.87 17.23
CA SER A 172 -13.26 -9.99 16.29
C SER A 172 -14.56 -9.96 15.51
N PHE A 173 -14.50 -10.15 14.20
CA PHE A 173 -15.63 -10.11 13.29
C PHE A 173 -15.63 -11.31 12.37
N ASP A 174 -16.79 -11.92 12.18
CA ASP A 174 -16.98 -12.90 11.10
C ASP A 174 -17.23 -12.11 9.81
N VAL A 175 -16.19 -12.01 8.97
CA VAL A 175 -16.25 -11.33 7.67
C VAL A 175 -16.59 -12.35 6.59
N GLN A 176 -17.64 -12.07 5.84
CA GLN A 176 -18.09 -12.91 4.74
C GLN A 176 -17.81 -12.23 3.41
N ILE A 177 -17.26 -13.00 2.48
CA ILE A 177 -16.78 -12.52 1.19
C ILE A 177 -17.20 -13.54 0.14
N GLY A 178 -17.92 -13.13 -0.89
CA GLY A 178 -18.46 -14.06 -1.88
C GLY A 178 -19.51 -13.43 -2.78
N ASP A 179 -20.08 -14.21 -3.68
CA ASP A 179 -21.28 -13.80 -4.40
C ASP A 179 -22.47 -13.68 -3.43
N PRO A 180 -23.47 -12.82 -3.72
CA PRO A 180 -24.65 -12.69 -2.86
C PRO A 180 -25.39 -14.00 -2.59
N GLU A 181 -25.25 -15.00 -3.47
CA GLU A 181 -25.89 -16.32 -3.41
C GLU A 181 -24.95 -17.44 -2.88
N GLU A 182 -23.62 -17.23 -2.84
CA GLU A 182 -22.63 -18.19 -2.33
C GLU A 182 -21.83 -17.60 -1.14
N VAL A 183 -22.07 -18.14 0.05
CA VAL A 183 -21.49 -17.61 1.30
C VAL A 183 -20.17 -18.30 1.61
N HIS A 184 -19.06 -17.59 1.41
CA HIS A 184 -17.77 -17.94 2.04
C HIS A 184 -17.57 -17.03 3.27
N SER A 185 -17.19 -17.61 4.40
CA SER A 185 -17.04 -16.90 5.68
C SER A 185 -15.68 -17.14 6.31
N THR A 186 -15.05 -16.09 6.83
CA THR A 186 -13.83 -16.17 7.64
C THR A 186 -13.95 -15.33 8.90
N VAL A 187 -13.16 -15.64 9.92
CA VAL A 187 -13.08 -14.82 11.13
C VAL A 187 -11.88 -13.90 11.00
N VAL A 188 -12.11 -12.59 11.02
CA VAL A 188 -11.09 -11.55 10.95
C VAL A 188 -11.06 -10.78 12.26
N GLN A 189 -9.86 -10.48 12.77
CA GLN A 189 -9.68 -9.49 13.83
C GLN A 189 -9.61 -8.10 13.20
N SER A 190 -10.47 -7.16 13.59
CA SER A 190 -10.29 -5.76 13.23
C SER A 190 -9.34 -5.10 14.22
N ASN A 191 -8.13 -4.79 13.77
CA ASN A 191 -7.29 -3.78 14.40
C ASN A 191 -7.17 -2.57 13.46
N ALA A 192 -6.92 -1.39 14.03
CA ALA A 192 -6.62 -0.22 13.23
C ALA A 192 -5.33 -0.44 12.43
N GLY A 193 -5.40 -0.29 11.10
CA GLY A 193 -4.25 -0.43 10.20
C GLY A 193 -4.05 -1.84 9.61
N ASP A 194 -4.91 -2.81 9.92
CA ASP A 194 -4.87 -4.12 9.26
C ASP A 194 -5.38 -4.03 7.80
N THR A 195 -4.67 -4.67 6.87
CA THR A 195 -5.15 -4.89 5.50
C THR A 195 -5.39 -6.37 5.27
N LEU A 196 -6.60 -6.75 4.87
CA LEU A 196 -6.96 -8.10 4.48
C LEU A 196 -6.69 -8.33 3.00
N PHE A 197 -6.20 -9.51 2.66
CA PHE A 197 -6.17 -9.96 1.28
C PHE A 197 -6.85 -11.31 1.22
N VAL A 198 -7.91 -11.38 0.44
CA VAL A 198 -8.79 -12.54 0.36
C VAL A 198 -8.71 -13.10 -1.05
N ASP A 199 -8.13 -14.30 -1.13
CA ASP A 199 -8.21 -15.13 -2.33
C ASP A 199 -9.60 -15.77 -2.38
N GLY A 200 -10.39 -15.42 -3.39
CA GLY A 200 -11.68 -16.05 -3.65
C GLY A 200 -11.68 -16.91 -4.92
N SER A 201 -10.52 -17.12 -5.55
CA SER A 201 -10.42 -17.92 -6.78
C SER A 201 -10.52 -19.43 -6.53
N ASP A 202 -10.31 -19.89 -5.29
CA ASP A 202 -10.44 -21.28 -4.90
C ASP A 202 -11.71 -21.53 -4.09
N THR A 203 -12.75 -22.03 -4.77
CA THR A 203 -14.03 -22.45 -4.17
C THR A 203 -13.90 -23.62 -3.18
N SER A 204 -12.70 -24.20 -3.03
CA SER A 204 -12.42 -25.36 -2.18
C SER A 204 -11.46 -25.09 -1.02
N SER A 205 -10.78 -23.94 -0.96
CA SER A 205 -9.84 -23.61 0.11
C SER A 205 -10.21 -22.33 0.88
N THR A 206 -9.91 -22.38 2.18
CA THR A 206 -10.28 -21.38 3.18
C THR A 206 -9.72 -19.99 2.86
N ILE A 207 -10.55 -18.95 2.98
CA ILE A 207 -10.14 -17.54 2.95
C ILE A 207 -8.91 -17.33 3.84
N LYS A 208 -7.80 -16.87 3.26
CA LYS A 208 -6.60 -16.50 4.00
C LYS A 208 -6.71 -15.06 4.49
N VAL A 209 -6.32 -14.84 5.75
CA VAL A 209 -6.25 -13.51 6.35
C VAL A 209 -4.78 -13.21 6.57
N VAL A 210 -4.26 -12.19 5.91
CA VAL A 210 -2.87 -11.76 6.07
C VAL A 210 -2.86 -10.55 6.99
N MET A 211 -2.22 -10.67 8.15
CA MET A 211 -2.03 -9.54 9.05
C MET A 211 -0.89 -8.66 8.54
N SER A 212 -1.09 -7.34 8.53
CA SER A 212 -0.06 -6.37 8.18
C SER A 212 1.11 -6.50 9.16
N LYS A 213 2.32 -6.78 8.67
CA LYS A 213 3.55 -6.55 9.43
C LYS A 213 3.99 -5.11 9.18
N THR A 214 4.20 -4.36 10.26
CA THR A 214 4.80 -3.03 10.20
C THR A 214 6.23 -3.16 9.67
N SER A 215 6.57 -2.44 8.60
CA SER A 215 7.96 -2.37 8.13
C SER A 215 8.82 -1.70 9.22
N THR A 216 10.04 -2.19 9.40
CA THR A 216 10.98 -1.60 10.36
C THR A 216 11.67 -0.42 9.69
N ALA A 217 11.61 0.75 10.31
CA ALA A 217 12.24 1.94 9.78
C ALA A 217 13.76 1.77 9.66
N THR A 218 14.35 2.29 8.58
CA THR A 218 15.81 2.27 8.43
C THR A 218 16.46 3.30 9.35
N GLU A 219 17.66 3.01 9.83
CA GLU A 219 18.44 3.95 10.64
C GLU A 219 19.40 4.76 9.76
N TYR A 220 19.69 5.99 10.19
CA TYR A 220 20.67 6.84 9.50
C TYR A 220 22.07 6.27 9.73
N PRO A 221 22.87 6.03 8.68
CA PRO A 221 24.11 5.27 8.81
C PRO A 221 25.25 5.99 9.54
N GLU A 222 25.06 7.24 10.00
CA GLU A 222 26.09 8.07 10.68
C GLU A 222 27.46 8.12 9.97
N SER A 223 27.48 7.98 8.64
CA SER A 223 28.71 7.90 7.85
C SER A 223 29.60 6.67 8.17
N ASP A 224 29.04 5.61 8.75
CA ASP A 224 29.73 4.34 9.00
C ASP A 224 29.72 3.46 7.73
N TRP A 225 30.90 3.27 7.13
CA TRP A 225 31.09 2.40 5.97
C TRP A 225 30.63 0.95 6.20
N SER A 226 30.55 0.48 7.44
CA SER A 226 30.00 -0.85 7.73
C SER A 226 28.51 -0.96 7.33
N ALA A 227 27.75 0.13 7.43
CA ALA A 227 26.36 0.20 7.00
C ALA A 227 26.19 0.25 5.47
N HIS A 228 27.20 0.75 4.74
CA HIS A 228 27.28 0.62 3.27
C HIS A 228 27.62 -0.81 2.86
N ASP A 229 28.61 -1.42 3.52
CA ASP A 229 28.97 -2.81 3.26
C ASP A 229 27.79 -3.76 3.54
N GLU A 230 26.99 -3.48 4.56
CA GLU A 230 25.77 -4.25 4.85
C GLU A 230 24.69 -4.03 3.78
N LEU A 231 24.53 -2.81 3.26
CA LEU A 231 23.65 -2.52 2.12
C LEU A 231 24.06 -3.36 0.90
N LEU A 232 25.35 -3.42 0.57
CA LEU A 232 25.84 -4.21 -0.57
C LEU A 232 25.64 -5.71 -0.42
N LYS A 233 25.45 -6.24 0.80
CA LYS A 233 25.12 -7.66 0.99
C LYS A 233 23.70 -8.00 0.56
N GLN A 234 22.81 -7.01 0.49
CA GLN A 234 21.40 -7.22 0.07
C GLN A 234 21.31 -7.54 -1.43
N ILE A 235 22.23 -7.00 -2.24
CA ILE A 235 22.29 -7.13 -3.71
C ILE A 235 22.46 -8.58 -4.22
N GLN A 236 22.91 -9.51 -3.36
CA GLN A 236 23.46 -10.80 -3.78
C GLN A 236 22.56 -11.54 -4.77
N GLY A 237 23.12 -11.87 -5.94
CA GLY A 237 22.41 -12.49 -7.06
C GLY A 237 22.05 -11.48 -8.15
N TYR A 238 21.08 -10.61 -7.89
CA TYR A 238 20.35 -9.85 -8.93
C TYR A 238 21.03 -8.57 -9.42
N ALA A 239 21.79 -7.87 -8.58
CA ALA A 239 22.55 -6.65 -8.96
C ALA A 239 24.06 -6.79 -8.65
N ALA A 240 24.54 -8.03 -8.52
CA ALA A 240 25.92 -8.34 -8.17
C ALA A 240 26.91 -7.62 -9.10
N GLY A 241 27.92 -6.97 -8.50
CA GLY A 241 28.89 -6.13 -9.22
C GLY A 241 28.58 -4.63 -9.19
N THR A 242 27.38 -4.24 -8.76
CA THR A 242 27.08 -2.84 -8.41
C THR A 242 27.64 -2.56 -7.02
N LEU A 243 28.63 -1.68 -6.93
CA LEU A 243 29.32 -1.30 -5.68
C LEU A 243 28.98 0.11 -5.21
N GLY A 244 28.36 0.94 -6.06
CA GLY A 244 28.10 2.35 -5.80
C GLY A 244 29.36 3.08 -5.35
N ALA A 245 29.27 3.77 -4.22
CA ALA A 245 30.35 4.57 -3.63
C ALA A 245 31.63 3.80 -3.24
N SER A 246 31.55 2.48 -3.04
CA SER A 246 32.72 1.65 -2.69
C SER A 246 33.36 0.98 -3.91
N GLY A 247 32.98 1.42 -5.12
CA GLY A 247 33.59 0.99 -6.37
C GLY A 247 33.93 2.16 -7.28
N ARG A 248 34.89 1.94 -8.16
CA ARG A 248 35.24 2.86 -9.24
C ARG A 248 35.11 2.17 -10.57
N THR A 249 34.45 2.86 -11.50
CA THR A 249 34.34 2.44 -12.88
C THR A 249 35.53 2.98 -13.68
N ASP A 250 36.27 2.11 -14.34
CA ASP A 250 37.34 2.51 -15.25
C ASP A 250 36.81 2.84 -16.67
N SER A 251 37.70 3.28 -17.56
CA SER A 251 37.33 3.63 -18.94
C SER A 251 36.83 2.46 -19.80
N THR A 252 36.97 1.22 -19.32
CA THR A 252 36.46 0.01 -19.97
C THR A 252 35.10 -0.44 -19.43
N GLY A 253 34.58 0.24 -18.41
CA GLY A 253 33.36 -0.14 -17.70
C GLY A 253 33.58 -1.18 -16.60
N LYS A 254 34.84 -1.53 -16.30
CA LYS A 254 35.16 -2.45 -15.21
C LYS A 254 35.01 -1.73 -13.87
N ILE A 255 34.32 -2.38 -12.93
CA ILE A 255 34.08 -1.85 -11.59
C ILE A 255 35.00 -2.59 -10.62
N GLU A 256 35.84 -1.85 -9.91
CA GLU A 256 36.73 -2.39 -8.87
C GLU A 256 36.49 -1.70 -7.54
N LYS A 257 36.67 -2.44 -6.44
CA LYS A 257 36.55 -1.87 -5.10
C LYS A 257 37.56 -0.75 -4.91
N THR A 258 37.10 0.37 -4.40
CA THR A 258 37.94 1.47 -3.91
C THR A 258 37.24 2.15 -2.74
N GLU A 259 38.02 2.78 -1.88
CA GLU A 259 37.45 3.69 -0.88
C GLU A 259 36.92 4.94 -1.60
N GLY A 260 35.62 5.21 -1.43
CA GLY A 260 35.00 6.47 -1.86
C GLY A 260 35.08 7.54 -0.78
N GLU A 261 34.59 8.73 -1.09
CA GLU A 261 34.38 9.77 -0.08
C GLU A 261 32.91 9.85 0.34
N ILE A 262 32.64 10.42 1.51
CA ILE A 262 31.28 10.71 1.97
C ILE A 262 30.97 12.18 1.67
N CYS A 263 29.79 12.44 1.10
CA CYS A 263 29.29 13.78 0.87
C CYS A 263 27.94 13.95 1.56
N ILE A 264 27.92 14.73 2.64
CA ILE A 264 26.69 15.02 3.38
C ILE A 264 26.04 16.25 2.75
N VAL A 265 24.83 16.05 2.24
CA VAL A 265 23.98 17.12 1.72
C VAL A 265 23.41 17.92 2.89
N THR A 266 23.75 19.20 2.96
CA THR A 266 23.41 20.12 4.07
C THR A 266 22.38 21.18 3.69
N THR A 267 22.06 21.32 2.39
CA THR A 267 21.01 22.24 1.93
C THR A 267 20.05 21.57 0.96
N THR A 268 18.78 21.98 1.04
CA THR A 268 17.72 21.62 0.09
C THR A 268 17.77 22.46 -1.19
N ASP A 269 18.56 23.54 -1.19
CA ASP A 269 18.75 24.38 -2.37
C ASP A 269 19.57 23.65 -3.43
N ASP A 270 19.03 23.53 -4.64
CA ASP A 270 19.74 22.94 -5.79
C ASP A 270 20.70 23.96 -6.45
N LEU A 271 20.13 25.07 -6.92
CA LEU A 271 20.84 26.16 -7.58
C LEU A 271 20.43 27.50 -6.96
N ILE A 272 21.37 28.44 -6.88
CA ILE A 272 21.16 29.80 -6.39
C ILE A 272 21.31 30.83 -7.51
N ASP A 273 20.51 31.89 -7.44
CA ASP A 273 20.63 33.02 -8.36
C ASP A 273 21.65 34.02 -7.79
N VAL A 274 22.73 34.26 -8.52
CA VAL A 274 23.83 35.13 -8.13
C VAL A 274 23.86 36.35 -9.03
N VAL A 275 24.14 37.52 -8.47
CA VAL A 275 24.33 38.76 -9.23
C VAL A 275 25.49 38.58 -10.22
N ASP A 276 25.21 38.82 -11.49
CA ASP A 276 26.20 38.83 -12.56
C ASP A 276 26.62 40.27 -12.83
N SER A 277 27.65 40.72 -12.11
CA SER A 277 28.19 42.08 -12.24
C SER A 277 28.76 42.39 -13.63
N SER A 278 28.92 41.39 -14.50
CA SER A 278 29.39 41.57 -15.87
C SER A 278 28.25 41.92 -16.85
N LYS A 279 26.99 41.75 -16.45
CA LYS A 279 25.81 42.11 -17.22
C LYS A 279 25.09 43.24 -16.52
N VAL A 280 25.17 44.44 -17.08
CA VAL A 280 24.44 45.61 -16.57
C VAL A 280 23.57 46.14 -17.70
N ASP A 281 22.28 46.29 -17.45
CA ASP A 281 21.36 46.87 -18.43
C ASP A 281 21.56 48.41 -18.54
N SER A 282 20.85 49.04 -19.49
CA SER A 282 20.93 50.48 -19.72
C SER A 282 20.35 51.33 -18.57
N LEU A 283 19.70 50.70 -17.58
CA LEU A 283 19.13 51.32 -16.40
C LEU A 283 20.01 51.12 -15.15
N GLY A 284 21.15 50.42 -15.28
CA GLY A 284 22.07 50.15 -14.18
C GLY A 284 21.73 48.91 -13.35
N ASN A 285 20.77 48.09 -13.77
CA ASN A 285 20.44 46.85 -13.07
C ASN A 285 21.43 45.75 -13.47
N TYR A 286 21.93 45.04 -12.47
CA TYR A 286 22.75 43.85 -12.68
C TYR A 286 21.88 42.67 -13.14
N GLY A 287 22.39 41.91 -14.10
CA GLY A 287 21.83 40.63 -14.49
C GLY A 287 22.03 39.57 -13.41
N THR A 288 21.39 38.43 -13.59
CA THR A 288 21.55 37.25 -12.73
C THR A 288 22.18 36.09 -13.51
N LYS A 289 22.99 35.29 -12.83
CA LYS A 289 23.47 33.99 -13.29
C LYS A 289 23.07 32.92 -12.28
N VAL A 290 22.84 31.71 -12.76
CA VAL A 290 22.53 30.56 -11.90
C VAL A 290 23.85 29.88 -11.53
N ALA A 291 24.06 29.62 -10.23
CA ALA A 291 25.23 28.92 -9.71
C ALA A 291 24.79 27.70 -8.87
N LEU A 292 25.69 26.72 -8.76
CA LEU A 292 25.53 25.57 -7.89
C LEU A 292 25.46 26.03 -6.42
N SER A 293 24.49 25.51 -5.67
CA SER A 293 24.43 25.75 -4.23
C SER A 293 25.44 24.85 -3.51
N GLN A 294 26.26 25.41 -2.61
CA GLN A 294 27.22 24.64 -1.83
C GLN A 294 26.50 23.79 -0.77
N GLY A 295 26.95 22.55 -0.59
CA GLY A 295 26.31 21.54 0.25
C GLY A 295 25.07 20.91 -0.38
N SER A 296 24.79 21.18 -1.66
CA SER A 296 23.60 20.65 -2.35
C SER A 296 23.77 19.21 -2.79
N PHE A 297 22.64 18.54 -3.02
CA PHE A 297 22.64 17.21 -3.63
C PHE A 297 23.35 17.21 -5.00
N ARG A 298 23.16 18.27 -5.79
CA ARG A 298 23.82 18.40 -7.10
C ARG A 298 25.33 18.45 -6.99
N GLU A 299 25.86 19.16 -6.01
CA GLU A 299 27.31 19.23 -5.80
C GLU A 299 27.88 17.83 -5.54
N CYS A 300 27.25 17.05 -4.66
CA CYS A 300 27.68 15.69 -4.37
C CYS A 300 27.55 14.75 -5.60
N ALA A 301 26.45 14.84 -6.34
CA ALA A 301 26.15 13.97 -7.47
C ALA A 301 27.04 14.21 -8.71
N GLU A 302 27.56 15.43 -8.88
CA GLU A 302 28.40 15.82 -10.02
C GLU A 302 29.91 15.59 -9.79
N LYS A 303 30.32 15.10 -8.61
CA LYS A 303 31.72 14.72 -8.33
C LYS A 303 32.21 13.58 -9.23
N GLU A 304 33.47 13.64 -9.65
CA GLU A 304 34.13 12.62 -10.51
C GLU A 304 34.69 11.42 -9.72
N THR A 305 34.73 11.51 -8.39
CA THR A 305 35.16 10.45 -7.47
C THR A 305 34.00 9.53 -7.12
N PRO A 306 34.26 8.32 -6.60
CA PRO A 306 33.25 7.54 -5.91
C PRO A 306 32.74 8.27 -4.67
N VAL A 307 31.42 8.44 -4.55
CA VAL A 307 30.81 9.22 -3.45
C VAL A 307 29.61 8.51 -2.86
N TRP A 308 29.61 8.37 -1.54
CA TRP A 308 28.42 8.01 -0.76
C TRP A 308 27.72 9.30 -0.31
N ILE A 309 26.57 9.56 -0.90
CA ILE A 309 25.77 10.75 -0.70
C ILE A 309 24.75 10.45 0.40
N LEU A 310 24.88 11.16 1.51
CA LEU A 310 23.97 11.10 2.66
C LEU A 310 23.29 12.45 2.84
N PHE A 311 22.15 12.47 3.53
CA PHE A 311 21.40 13.69 3.79
C PHE A 311 21.43 14.03 5.28
N GLU A 312 21.76 15.27 5.63
CA GLU A 312 21.87 15.70 7.03
C GLU A 312 20.53 15.54 7.77
N LYS A 313 19.43 15.89 7.10
CA LYS A 313 18.07 15.96 7.64
C LYS A 313 17.03 15.61 6.59
N ASP A 314 15.82 15.33 7.06
CA ASP A 314 14.63 15.20 6.22
C ASP A 314 14.43 16.47 5.39
N GLY A 315 13.91 16.33 4.18
CA GLY A 315 13.67 17.49 3.34
C GLY A 315 13.19 17.21 1.94
N THR A 316 12.75 18.30 1.31
CA THR A 316 12.35 18.33 -0.10
C THR A 316 13.44 19.03 -0.92
N TYR A 317 14.11 18.25 -1.77
CA TYR A 317 15.22 18.69 -2.61
C TYR A 317 14.70 18.95 -4.03
N ASN A 318 14.43 20.23 -4.33
CA ASN A 318 13.82 20.63 -5.59
C ASN A 318 14.86 20.85 -6.69
N LEU A 319 14.93 19.90 -7.63
CA LEU A 319 15.83 19.97 -8.79
C LEU A 319 15.29 20.97 -9.82
N ARG A 320 15.89 22.17 -9.87
CA ARG A 320 15.53 23.27 -10.78
C ARG A 320 15.84 22.97 -12.25
N SER A 321 16.73 22.00 -12.48
CA SER A 321 17.11 21.46 -13.78
C SER A 321 17.39 19.96 -13.66
N PRO A 322 17.38 19.16 -14.75
CA PRO A 322 17.70 17.73 -14.64
C PRO A 322 19.06 17.53 -13.96
N LEU A 323 19.09 16.69 -12.93
CA LEU A 323 20.34 16.36 -12.23
C LEU A 323 21.12 15.33 -13.03
N ARG A 324 22.28 15.73 -13.57
CA ARG A 324 23.17 14.83 -14.30
C ARG A 324 24.15 14.17 -13.32
N ILE A 325 23.74 13.03 -12.78
CA ILE A 325 24.57 12.27 -11.85
C ILE A 325 25.75 11.61 -12.60
N LYS A 326 26.93 11.64 -11.98
CA LYS A 326 28.16 10.95 -12.45
C LYS A 326 28.21 9.51 -11.97
N SER A 327 29.10 8.70 -12.55
CA SER A 327 29.35 7.32 -12.12
C SER A 327 29.79 7.21 -10.65
N ASP A 328 29.72 5.99 -10.11
CA ASP A 328 30.27 5.63 -8.80
C ASP A 328 29.60 6.38 -7.66
N LYS A 329 28.27 6.28 -7.57
CA LYS A 329 27.47 6.99 -6.56
C LYS A 329 26.59 6.01 -5.80
N THR A 330 26.49 6.23 -4.50
CA THR A 330 25.39 5.71 -3.68
C THR A 330 24.63 6.91 -3.15
N VAL A 331 23.37 7.09 -3.56
CA VAL A 331 22.45 8.08 -3.02
C VAL A 331 21.59 7.37 -1.99
N ASP A 332 21.80 7.68 -0.72
CA ASP A 332 21.26 6.90 0.41
C ASP A 332 20.45 7.79 1.34
N GLY A 333 19.13 7.59 1.30
CA GLY A 333 18.15 8.27 2.14
C GLY A 333 17.79 7.51 3.41
N ARG A 334 18.50 6.43 3.78
CA ARG A 334 18.14 5.62 4.97
C ARG A 334 18.13 6.47 6.24
N GLY A 335 17.11 6.25 7.07
CA GLY A 335 16.86 7.00 8.30
C GLY A 335 16.50 8.48 8.13
N ARG A 336 16.12 8.90 6.92
CA ARG A 336 15.62 10.24 6.60
C ARG A 336 14.44 10.19 5.63
N ASP A 337 13.53 11.14 5.72
CA ASP A 337 12.47 11.35 4.73
C ASP A 337 12.97 12.30 3.63
N ILE A 338 13.53 11.72 2.57
CA ILE A 338 14.15 12.45 1.46
C ILE A 338 13.25 12.46 0.24
N ARG A 339 12.67 13.64 -0.05
CA ARG A 339 11.82 13.88 -1.22
C ARG A 339 12.58 14.62 -2.30
N ILE A 340 12.87 13.96 -3.42
CA ILE A 340 13.42 14.58 -4.63
C ILE A 340 12.26 15.06 -5.50
N THR A 341 12.26 16.36 -5.81
CA THR A 341 11.18 16.99 -6.60
C THR A 341 11.73 17.73 -7.80
N GLY A 342 10.84 18.18 -8.69
CA GLY A 342 11.25 19.00 -9.83
C GLY A 342 11.61 18.16 -11.06
N MET A 343 12.79 18.37 -11.63
CA MET A 343 13.13 17.87 -12.97
C MET A 343 13.71 16.45 -13.02
N GLY A 344 13.90 15.79 -11.88
CA GLY A 344 14.39 14.42 -11.79
C GLY A 344 15.88 14.24 -12.10
N ILE A 345 16.32 12.98 -12.06
CA ILE A 345 17.71 12.56 -12.27
C ILE A 345 17.87 11.93 -13.65
N LEU A 346 19.00 12.24 -14.29
CA LEU A 346 19.31 11.85 -15.66
C LEU A 346 20.74 11.28 -15.73
N THR A 347 20.90 9.99 -15.98
CA THR A 347 22.22 9.33 -16.08
C THR A 347 22.73 9.35 -17.50
N ASN A 348 23.97 9.77 -17.77
CA ASN A 348 24.48 9.81 -19.14
C ASN A 348 25.82 9.10 -19.24
N GLU A 349 25.85 7.93 -19.87
CA GLU A 349 27.05 7.08 -19.95
C GLU A 349 27.66 6.85 -18.56
N SER A 350 26.80 6.75 -17.55
CA SER A 350 27.19 6.60 -16.15
C SER A 350 27.22 5.12 -15.77
N SER A 351 27.82 4.79 -14.64
CA SER A 351 27.88 3.41 -14.19
C SER A 351 27.97 3.32 -12.68
N ASN A 352 27.67 2.14 -12.14
CA ASN A 352 27.91 1.83 -10.73
C ASN A 352 27.14 2.80 -9.81
N LEU A 353 25.81 2.78 -9.93
CA LEU A 353 24.92 3.70 -9.24
C LEU A 353 23.98 2.93 -8.31
N ILE A 354 23.83 3.42 -7.08
CA ILE A 354 22.84 2.93 -6.12
C ILE A 354 21.94 4.10 -5.72
N PHE A 355 20.63 3.89 -5.75
CA PHE A 355 19.62 4.80 -5.21
C PHE A 355 18.83 4.02 -4.18
N GLU A 356 18.87 4.44 -2.92
CA GLU A 356 18.28 3.70 -1.81
C GLU A 356 17.45 4.64 -0.94
N ASN A 357 16.21 4.24 -0.63
CA ASN A 357 15.33 4.91 0.34
C ASN A 357 14.96 6.37 -0.01
N LEU A 358 14.53 6.62 -1.25
CA LEU A 358 14.19 7.96 -1.75
C LEU A 358 12.75 8.06 -2.24
N THR A 359 12.09 9.21 -2.06
CA THR A 359 10.80 9.51 -2.70
C THR A 359 10.98 10.52 -3.82
N PHE A 360 10.58 10.17 -5.04
CA PHE A 360 10.51 11.05 -6.19
C PHE A 360 9.05 11.43 -6.45
N THR A 361 8.73 12.72 -6.32
CA THR A 361 7.35 13.22 -6.36
C THR A 361 7.32 14.66 -6.87
N ALA A 362 6.13 15.27 -6.99
CA ALA A 362 5.94 16.67 -7.34
C ALA A 362 6.86 17.14 -8.49
N PRO A 363 6.69 16.59 -9.71
CA PRO A 363 7.50 17.00 -10.85
C PRO A 363 7.34 18.49 -11.09
N ALA A 364 8.41 19.14 -11.54
CA ALA A 364 8.25 20.47 -12.12
C ALA A 364 7.35 20.30 -13.36
N ILE A 365 6.34 21.15 -13.50
CA ILE A 365 5.53 21.25 -14.72
C ILE A 365 5.85 22.63 -15.32
N THR A 366 6.54 22.69 -16.45
CA THR A 366 6.76 23.97 -17.14
C THR A 366 5.96 24.01 -18.43
N ALA A 367 5.53 25.21 -18.84
CA ALA A 367 4.74 25.42 -20.04
C ALA A 367 5.39 24.94 -21.35
N HIS A 368 6.70 24.68 -21.34
CA HIS A 368 7.49 24.32 -22.53
C HIS A 368 7.92 22.85 -22.60
N ASP A 369 7.68 22.06 -21.56
CA ASP A 369 8.07 20.64 -21.53
C ASP A 369 7.18 19.87 -20.57
N THR A 370 6.08 19.35 -21.12
CA THR A 370 5.07 18.57 -20.39
C THR A 370 5.16 17.07 -20.67
N THR A 371 6.11 16.58 -21.49
CA THR A 371 6.03 15.21 -22.05
C THR A 371 7.27 14.32 -21.88
N SER A 372 8.41 14.84 -21.41
CA SER A 372 9.65 14.01 -21.35
C SER A 372 10.24 13.85 -19.96
N ARG A 373 9.57 14.34 -18.91
CA ARG A 373 10.10 14.28 -17.55
C ARG A 373 9.91 12.90 -16.94
N ARG A 374 10.94 12.44 -16.27
CA ARG A 374 11.00 11.20 -15.49
C ARG A 374 11.56 11.57 -14.12
N ALA A 375 11.15 10.83 -13.11
CA ALA A 375 11.80 10.90 -11.81
C ALA A 375 13.27 10.45 -11.92
N LEU A 376 13.49 9.33 -12.62
CA LEU A 376 14.80 8.77 -12.91
C LEU A 376 14.85 8.26 -14.34
N SER A 377 15.78 8.80 -15.14
CA SER A 377 16.03 8.37 -16.51
C SER A 377 17.42 7.77 -16.62
N ILE A 378 17.48 6.45 -16.77
CA ILE A 378 18.68 5.64 -16.93
C ILE A 378 18.96 5.52 -18.43
N HIS A 379 19.85 6.37 -18.95
CA HIS A 379 20.02 6.51 -20.40
C HIS A 379 21.48 6.44 -20.87
N ASN A 380 21.63 6.25 -22.19
CA ASN A 380 22.91 6.21 -22.91
C ASN A 380 23.93 5.23 -22.31
N ARG A 381 23.77 3.93 -22.59
CA ARG A 381 24.70 2.85 -22.17
C ARG A 381 25.04 2.87 -20.67
N THR A 382 24.16 3.42 -19.83
CA THR A 382 24.37 3.40 -18.39
C THR A 382 24.27 1.96 -17.88
N HIS A 383 25.14 1.55 -16.95
CA HIS A 383 25.14 0.17 -16.48
C HIS A 383 25.51 -0.05 -15.02
N HIS A 384 25.12 -1.21 -14.46
CA HIS A 384 25.29 -1.54 -13.04
C HIS A 384 24.59 -0.49 -12.17
N VAL A 385 23.26 -0.49 -12.24
CA VAL A 385 22.41 0.42 -11.49
C VAL A 385 21.48 -0.39 -10.60
N TRP A 386 21.41 -0.03 -9.32
CA TRP A 386 20.48 -0.61 -8.37
C TRP A 386 19.62 0.50 -7.76
N VAL A 387 18.30 0.34 -7.88
CA VAL A 387 17.32 1.26 -7.30
C VAL A 387 16.48 0.44 -6.33
N ASP A 388 16.59 0.74 -5.05
CA ASP A 388 15.99 -0.04 -3.98
C ASP A 388 15.21 0.86 -3.01
N HIS A 389 14.10 0.35 -2.50
CA HIS A 389 13.23 1.05 -1.54
C HIS A 389 12.89 2.51 -1.91
N CYS A 390 12.72 2.80 -3.20
CA CYS A 390 12.31 4.14 -3.65
C CYS A 390 10.81 4.21 -3.96
N THR A 391 10.22 5.38 -3.78
CA THR A 391 8.86 5.68 -4.29
C THR A 391 8.97 6.62 -5.48
N PHE A 392 8.20 6.34 -6.51
CA PHE A 392 8.07 7.18 -7.70
C PHE A 392 6.59 7.46 -7.93
N GLU A 393 6.22 8.74 -7.94
CA GLU A 393 4.81 9.13 -8.08
C GLU A 393 4.61 10.48 -8.77
N GLU A 394 3.39 10.72 -9.25
CA GLU A 394 2.91 12.01 -9.79
C GLU A 394 3.60 12.53 -11.07
N TYR A 395 4.62 11.83 -11.60
CA TYR A 395 5.19 12.18 -12.91
C TYR A 395 4.18 11.89 -14.02
N PRO A 396 3.95 12.83 -14.97
CA PRO A 396 2.74 12.82 -15.79
C PRO A 396 2.64 11.66 -16.79
N LEU A 397 3.77 11.08 -17.20
CA LEU A 397 3.78 10.04 -18.23
C LEU A 397 4.43 8.75 -17.72
N ILE A 398 5.77 8.70 -17.71
CA ILE A 398 6.51 7.53 -17.23
C ILE A 398 7.31 7.97 -16.01
N LEU A 399 7.33 7.14 -14.96
CA LEU A 399 8.07 7.42 -13.74
C LEU A 399 9.58 7.19 -13.94
N VAL A 400 9.94 5.99 -14.42
CA VAL A 400 11.33 5.57 -14.64
C VAL A 400 11.52 5.07 -16.06
N ASP A 401 12.64 5.42 -16.71
CA ASP A 401 13.01 4.78 -17.96
C ASP A 401 14.43 4.24 -18.00
N VAL A 402 14.59 3.12 -18.69
CA VAL A 402 15.85 2.42 -18.93
C VAL A 402 15.99 2.23 -20.43
N LYS A 403 16.83 3.04 -21.06
CA LYS A 403 16.85 3.18 -22.54
C LYS A 403 18.25 3.36 -23.11
N ARG A 404 18.36 3.26 -24.43
CA ARG A 404 19.57 3.57 -25.22
C ARG A 404 20.77 2.69 -24.84
N GLY A 405 20.56 1.39 -24.78
CA GLY A 405 21.59 0.37 -24.53
C GLY A 405 21.96 0.21 -23.05
N SER A 406 21.25 0.86 -22.12
CA SER A 406 21.50 0.74 -20.69
C SER A 406 21.15 -0.66 -20.18
N ASN A 407 22.01 -1.26 -19.34
CA ASN A 407 21.95 -2.67 -18.95
C ASN A 407 22.44 -2.92 -17.51
N ALA A 408 22.26 -4.14 -17.00
CA ALA A 408 22.55 -4.50 -15.62
C ALA A 408 21.86 -3.55 -14.62
N VAL A 409 20.56 -3.31 -14.85
CA VAL A 409 19.71 -2.49 -13.98
C VAL A 409 18.84 -3.41 -13.14
N THR A 410 18.77 -3.17 -11.83
CA THR A 410 17.78 -3.79 -10.96
C THR A 410 16.95 -2.72 -10.26
N LEU A 411 15.63 -2.88 -10.32
CA LEU A 411 14.68 -2.12 -9.50
C LEU A 411 14.06 -3.11 -8.51
N SER A 412 14.29 -2.90 -7.22
CA SER A 412 13.78 -3.76 -6.15
C SER A 412 13.05 -3.00 -5.06
N TRP A 413 11.99 -3.60 -4.49
CA TRP A 413 11.26 -3.00 -3.36
C TRP A 413 10.81 -1.54 -3.59
N ASN A 414 10.54 -1.14 -4.84
CA ASN A 414 10.10 0.21 -5.15
C ASN A 414 8.58 0.32 -5.25
N ARG A 415 8.04 1.53 -5.08
CA ARG A 415 6.66 1.87 -5.39
C ARG A 415 6.60 2.71 -6.65
N PHE A 416 5.69 2.34 -7.56
CA PHE A 416 5.40 3.06 -8.80
C PHE A 416 3.91 3.39 -8.83
N GLU A 417 3.56 4.66 -8.60
CA GLU A 417 2.18 5.05 -8.31
C GLU A 417 1.75 6.32 -9.03
N ASN A 418 0.45 6.51 -9.21
CA ASN A 418 -0.16 7.80 -9.57
C ASN A 418 0.42 8.44 -10.85
N ALA A 419 0.56 7.65 -11.91
CA ALA A 419 1.15 8.07 -13.18
C ALA A 419 0.48 7.38 -14.37
N GLN A 420 0.76 7.83 -15.60
CA GLN A 420 0.26 7.12 -16.77
C GLN A 420 0.92 5.74 -16.93
N SER A 421 2.21 5.61 -16.64
CA SER A 421 2.94 4.34 -16.68
C SER A 421 4.11 4.33 -15.70
N GLY A 422 4.43 3.15 -15.17
CA GLY A 422 5.53 2.98 -14.23
C GLY A 422 6.88 3.06 -14.92
N ILE A 423 7.23 2.02 -15.67
CA ILE A 423 8.56 1.84 -16.26
C ILE A 423 8.49 1.78 -17.78
N LEU A 424 9.39 2.49 -18.45
CA LEU A 424 9.74 2.25 -19.86
C LEU A 424 11.10 1.55 -19.95
N PHE A 425 11.14 0.39 -20.58
CA PHE A 425 12.35 -0.35 -20.89
C PHE A 425 12.48 -0.48 -22.41
N GLY A 426 13.45 0.23 -22.98
CA GLY A 426 13.67 0.29 -24.42
C GLY A 426 12.78 1.31 -25.13
N LEU A 427 13.37 2.00 -26.12
CA LEU A 427 12.62 2.89 -27.01
C LEU A 427 11.92 2.10 -28.12
N GLU A 428 11.08 2.81 -28.87
CA GLU A 428 10.50 2.24 -30.09
C GLU A 428 11.61 1.90 -31.11
N PRO A 429 11.52 0.74 -31.78
CA PRO A 429 12.59 0.27 -32.67
C PRO A 429 12.99 1.22 -33.81
N ASP A 430 12.06 2.05 -34.26
CA ASP A 430 12.27 3.08 -35.28
C ASP A 430 13.01 4.31 -34.76
N LEU A 431 12.94 4.57 -33.44
CA LEU A 431 13.70 5.61 -32.77
C LEU A 431 15.11 5.15 -32.40
N PHE A 432 15.23 3.96 -31.81
CA PHE A 432 16.52 3.41 -31.38
C PHE A 432 16.44 1.89 -31.19
N VAL A 433 17.47 1.17 -31.66
CA VAL A 433 17.55 -0.29 -31.48
C VAL A 433 18.32 -0.60 -30.20
N ASP A 434 17.57 -1.03 -29.19
CA ASP A 434 18.06 -1.40 -27.87
C ASP A 434 18.30 -2.92 -27.74
N SER A 435 19.51 -3.42 -28.05
CA SER A 435 19.77 -4.88 -28.05
C SER A 435 20.53 -5.43 -26.84
N ALA A 436 21.31 -4.58 -26.14
CA ALA A 436 22.14 -4.99 -25.00
C ALA A 436 21.44 -4.83 -23.64
N GLN A 437 20.21 -4.30 -23.62
CA GLN A 437 19.55 -3.91 -22.38
C GLN A 437 19.13 -5.12 -21.53
N THR A 438 19.33 -5.01 -20.23
CA THR A 438 18.84 -5.98 -19.24
C THR A 438 18.26 -5.26 -18.04
N LEU A 439 17.14 -5.78 -17.54
CA LEU A 439 16.42 -5.24 -16.39
C LEU A 439 15.92 -6.38 -15.50
N THR A 440 16.21 -6.28 -14.21
CA THR A 440 15.64 -7.14 -13.17
C THR A 440 14.63 -6.34 -12.36
N LEU A 441 13.45 -6.87 -12.13
CA LEU A 441 12.40 -6.28 -11.30
C LEU A 441 12.01 -7.27 -10.21
N HIS A 442 12.11 -6.88 -8.94
CA HIS A 442 11.51 -7.70 -7.89
C HIS A 442 10.94 -6.97 -6.71
N HIS A 443 9.89 -7.54 -6.13
CA HIS A 443 9.25 -7.00 -4.93
C HIS A 443 8.81 -5.54 -5.09
N ASN A 444 8.58 -5.08 -6.32
CA ASN A 444 8.06 -3.73 -6.56
C ASN A 444 6.54 -3.75 -6.49
N TYR A 445 5.97 -2.65 -6.01
CA TYR A 445 4.55 -2.39 -5.99
C TYR A 445 4.17 -1.40 -7.10
N PHE A 446 3.21 -1.78 -7.94
CA PHE A 446 2.63 -0.92 -8.98
C PHE A 446 1.17 -0.68 -8.63
N SER A 447 0.73 0.58 -8.57
CA SER A 447 -0.63 0.94 -8.17
C SER A 447 -1.13 2.21 -8.85
N ASN A 448 -2.41 2.26 -9.20
CA ASN A 448 -3.06 3.44 -9.77
C ASN A 448 -2.28 3.99 -11.00
N LEU A 449 -2.09 3.13 -12.00
CA LEU A 449 -1.44 3.48 -13.26
C LEU A 449 -2.42 3.41 -14.43
N GLU A 450 -2.53 4.50 -15.20
CA GLU A 450 -3.52 4.61 -16.27
C GLU A 450 -3.34 3.55 -17.36
N LEU A 451 -2.09 3.32 -17.79
CA LEU A 451 -1.76 2.43 -18.89
C LEU A 451 -0.97 1.22 -18.42
N ARG A 452 0.34 1.36 -18.18
CA ARG A 452 1.25 0.22 -18.05
C ARG A 452 2.07 0.26 -16.78
N GLY A 453 2.19 -0.88 -16.08
CA GLY A 453 3.17 -1.04 -15.01
C GLY A 453 4.58 -1.04 -15.59
N VAL A 454 4.81 -1.91 -16.56
CA VAL A 454 6.07 -1.99 -17.32
C VAL A 454 5.78 -2.02 -18.81
N LEU A 455 6.43 -1.13 -19.57
CA LEU A 455 6.46 -1.17 -21.04
C LEU A 455 7.86 -1.62 -21.48
N ALA A 456 7.95 -2.86 -21.96
CA ALA A 456 9.20 -3.50 -22.35
C ALA A 456 9.30 -3.73 -23.85
N ARG A 457 10.36 -3.22 -24.45
CA ARG A 457 10.66 -3.33 -25.88
C ARG A 457 12.09 -3.81 -26.05
N ARG A 458 12.27 -4.91 -26.78
CA ARG A 458 13.59 -5.56 -26.92
C ARG A 458 14.23 -5.87 -25.56
N GLY A 459 15.53 -6.18 -25.56
CA GLY A 459 16.28 -6.50 -24.34
C GLY A 459 15.78 -7.75 -23.61
N LYS A 460 16.29 -7.95 -22.39
CA LYS A 460 15.95 -9.06 -21.52
C LYS A 460 15.42 -8.56 -20.18
N ILE A 461 14.24 -9.02 -19.80
CA ILE A 461 13.64 -8.70 -18.51
C ILE A 461 13.50 -9.96 -17.70
N HIS A 462 13.91 -9.87 -16.44
CA HIS A 462 13.53 -10.81 -15.41
C HIS A 462 12.65 -10.09 -14.38
N ALA A 463 11.39 -10.48 -14.26
CA ALA A 463 10.46 -9.90 -13.31
C ALA A 463 9.96 -10.99 -12.35
N TYR A 464 10.24 -10.85 -11.05
CA TYR A 464 9.79 -11.81 -10.06
C TYR A 464 9.25 -11.20 -8.78
N ASN A 465 8.23 -11.83 -8.18
CA ASN A 465 7.62 -11.38 -6.93
C ASN A 465 7.19 -9.90 -6.87
N ASN A 466 6.84 -9.28 -8.01
CA ASN A 466 6.24 -7.96 -8.02
C ASN A 466 4.74 -8.05 -7.74
N PHE A 467 4.16 -7.01 -7.15
CA PHE A 467 2.72 -6.88 -6.98
C PHE A 467 2.20 -5.78 -7.90
N ILE A 468 1.39 -6.18 -8.88
CA ILE A 468 0.78 -5.29 -9.87
C ILE A 468 -0.70 -5.17 -9.53
N TYR A 469 -1.10 -3.98 -9.12
CA TYR A 469 -2.46 -3.69 -8.69
C TYR A 469 -2.97 -2.44 -9.39
N ASP A 470 -4.25 -2.42 -9.78
CA ASP A 470 -4.89 -1.24 -10.39
C ASP A 470 -4.08 -0.60 -11.53
N VAL A 471 -3.74 -1.42 -12.53
CA VAL A 471 -3.08 -0.98 -13.76
C VAL A 471 -4.04 -1.17 -14.94
N GLY A 472 -4.38 -0.06 -15.61
CA GLY A 472 -5.49 0.00 -16.56
C GLY A 472 -5.33 -0.83 -17.84
N ASP A 473 -4.28 -0.58 -18.64
CA ASP A 473 -4.10 -1.17 -19.98
C ASP A 473 -3.38 -2.54 -19.92
N ALA A 474 -2.22 -2.62 -19.27
CA ALA A 474 -1.50 -3.89 -19.05
C ALA A 474 -0.53 -3.81 -17.86
N GLY A 475 -0.47 -4.86 -17.05
CA GLY A 475 0.48 -4.95 -15.95
C GLY A 475 1.92 -4.86 -16.45
N MET A 476 2.25 -5.75 -17.39
CA MET A 476 3.49 -5.68 -18.17
C MET A 476 3.18 -5.85 -19.66
N GLU A 477 3.75 -5.00 -20.51
CA GLU A 477 3.77 -5.19 -21.96
C GLU A 477 5.17 -5.65 -22.36
N CYS A 478 5.29 -6.82 -22.97
CA CYS A 478 6.52 -7.39 -23.51
C CYS A 478 6.41 -7.44 -25.04
N SER A 479 6.89 -6.41 -25.72
CA SER A 479 6.68 -6.22 -27.15
C SER A 479 7.99 -6.06 -27.92
N ASP A 480 7.87 -5.95 -29.25
CA ASP A 480 8.95 -5.60 -30.17
C ASP A 480 10.22 -6.45 -29.95
N SER A 481 10.06 -7.78 -29.83
CA SER A 481 11.10 -8.77 -29.56
C SER A 481 11.74 -8.72 -28.17
N ALA A 482 11.09 -8.11 -27.16
CA ALA A 482 11.52 -8.25 -25.77
C ALA A 482 11.53 -9.72 -25.32
N SER A 483 12.52 -10.13 -24.54
CA SER A 483 12.57 -11.46 -23.93
C SER A 483 12.27 -11.36 -22.44
N CYS A 484 11.06 -11.73 -22.03
CA CYS A 484 10.57 -11.54 -20.67
C CYS A 484 10.41 -12.87 -19.94
N TYR A 485 11.20 -13.05 -18.89
CA TYR A 485 11.10 -14.16 -17.94
C TYR A 485 10.38 -13.65 -16.69
N ILE A 486 9.17 -14.14 -16.45
CA ILE A 486 8.23 -13.58 -15.47
C ILE A 486 7.80 -14.70 -14.50
N GLU A 487 8.25 -14.64 -13.24
CA GLU A 487 7.99 -15.71 -12.27
C GLU A 487 7.50 -15.24 -10.91
N GLY A 488 6.51 -15.90 -10.31
CA GLY A 488 6.12 -15.61 -8.93
C GLY A 488 5.49 -14.23 -8.69
N ASN A 489 5.03 -13.51 -9.71
CA ASN A 489 4.40 -12.19 -9.54
C ASN A 489 2.92 -12.35 -9.17
N VAL A 490 2.38 -11.31 -8.54
CA VAL A 490 0.96 -11.19 -8.17
C VAL A 490 0.33 -10.11 -9.04
N TYR A 491 -0.68 -10.48 -9.83
CA TYR A 491 -1.40 -9.56 -10.71
C TYR A 491 -2.85 -9.40 -10.27
N ASN A 492 -3.26 -8.21 -9.87
CA ASN A 492 -4.65 -7.87 -9.63
C ASN A 492 -5.09 -6.74 -10.59
N ASN A 493 -5.12 -7.08 -11.88
CA ASN A 493 -5.50 -6.18 -12.96
C ASN A 493 -6.06 -6.98 -14.16
N ASN A 494 -6.68 -6.31 -15.13
CA ASN A 494 -7.40 -6.97 -16.24
C ASN A 494 -6.52 -7.68 -17.27
N VAL A 495 -5.30 -7.17 -17.49
CA VAL A 495 -4.37 -7.71 -18.47
C VAL A 495 -3.02 -7.85 -17.78
N PRO A 496 -2.73 -9.00 -17.15
CA PRO A 496 -1.48 -9.20 -16.42
C PRO A 496 -0.25 -8.93 -17.28
N VAL A 497 -0.19 -9.61 -18.43
CA VAL A 497 0.88 -9.48 -19.41
C VAL A 497 0.29 -9.41 -20.81
N ARG A 498 0.81 -8.48 -21.62
CA ARG A 498 0.56 -8.38 -23.06
C ARG A 498 1.87 -8.61 -23.80
N ASP A 499 1.85 -9.41 -24.86
CA ASP A 499 3.03 -9.81 -25.62
C ASP A 499 3.16 -9.13 -26.99
N TYR A 500 2.41 -8.06 -27.26
CA TYR A 500 2.45 -7.29 -28.51
C TYR A 500 2.18 -5.81 -28.25
N ARG A 501 2.59 -4.94 -29.18
CA ARG A 501 2.34 -3.49 -29.10
C ARG A 501 1.13 -3.05 -29.92
N LEU A 502 1.00 -3.56 -31.14
CA LEU A 502 -0.01 -3.12 -32.10
C LEU A 502 -0.95 -4.26 -32.47
N LYS A 503 -2.14 -3.87 -32.94
CA LYS A 503 -3.11 -4.76 -33.58
C LYS A 503 -3.24 -4.37 -35.04
N ILE A 504 -3.50 -5.35 -35.91
CA ILE A 504 -3.89 -5.09 -37.30
C ILE A 504 -5.40 -4.83 -37.41
N GLU A 505 -5.90 -4.50 -38.60
CA GLU A 505 -7.28 -4.07 -38.83
C GLU A 505 -8.35 -5.05 -38.32
N ASP A 506 -8.05 -6.36 -38.31
CA ASP A 506 -8.97 -7.40 -37.82
C ASP A 506 -8.99 -7.55 -36.29
N GLY A 507 -8.18 -6.77 -35.57
CA GLY A 507 -8.07 -6.78 -34.11
C GLY A 507 -7.09 -7.82 -33.55
N SER A 508 -6.47 -8.64 -34.39
CA SER A 508 -5.42 -9.58 -33.97
C SER A 508 -4.08 -8.86 -33.75
N PRO A 509 -3.17 -9.43 -32.93
CA PRO A 509 -1.83 -8.89 -32.73
C PRO A 509 -1.04 -8.73 -34.04
N ASP A 510 -0.38 -7.59 -34.20
CA ASP A 510 0.63 -7.42 -35.25
C ASP A 510 1.90 -8.17 -34.84
N LYS A 511 2.15 -9.28 -35.55
CA LYS A 511 3.31 -10.16 -35.37
C LYS A 511 4.66 -9.43 -35.44
N ALA A 512 4.75 -8.31 -36.14
CA ALA A 512 5.99 -7.53 -36.19
C ALA A 512 6.33 -6.84 -34.86
N THR A 513 5.35 -6.73 -33.96
CA THR A 513 5.47 -6.07 -32.67
C THR A 513 5.39 -7.03 -31.48
N GLU A 514 5.37 -8.33 -31.73
CA GLU A 514 5.34 -9.35 -30.68
C GLU A 514 6.68 -9.41 -29.92
N GLY A 515 6.60 -9.62 -28.61
CA GLY A 515 7.69 -10.05 -27.75
C GLY A 515 7.62 -11.55 -27.45
N TYR A 516 8.53 -12.02 -26.59
CA TYR A 516 8.66 -13.42 -26.23
C TYR A 516 8.60 -13.54 -24.71
N VAL A 517 7.53 -14.15 -24.23
CA VAL A 517 7.23 -14.25 -22.80
C VAL A 517 7.35 -15.69 -22.34
N TYR A 518 7.96 -15.91 -21.18
CA TYR A 518 7.85 -17.15 -20.41
C TYR A 518 7.35 -16.81 -19.02
N MET A 519 6.25 -17.42 -18.61
CA MET A 519 5.62 -17.20 -17.31
C MET A 519 5.54 -18.50 -16.50
N ILE A 520 5.85 -18.43 -15.20
CA ILE A 520 5.73 -19.56 -14.29
C ILE A 520 5.31 -19.08 -12.89
N ASP A 521 4.47 -19.86 -12.22
CA ASP A 521 4.06 -19.66 -10.82
C ASP A 521 3.57 -18.24 -10.48
N ASN A 522 2.99 -17.51 -11.45
CA ASN A 522 2.33 -16.23 -11.18
C ASN A 522 0.91 -16.47 -10.65
N TRP A 523 0.46 -15.56 -9.79
CA TRP A 523 -0.89 -15.58 -9.20
C TRP A 523 -1.74 -14.46 -9.80
N PHE A 524 -2.96 -14.80 -10.21
CA PHE A 524 -3.86 -13.91 -10.97
C PHE A 524 -5.13 -13.64 -10.17
N GLY A 525 -5.25 -12.40 -9.70
CA GLY A 525 -6.30 -11.92 -8.84
C GLY A 525 -7.62 -11.57 -9.54
N ARG A 526 -7.59 -11.35 -10.85
CA ARG A 526 -8.77 -10.91 -11.61
C ARG A 526 -8.95 -11.66 -12.91
N SER A 527 -7.89 -11.75 -13.71
CA SER A 527 -7.93 -12.40 -15.02
C SER A 527 -6.52 -12.77 -15.47
N GLY A 528 -6.45 -13.55 -16.56
CA GLY A 528 -5.22 -13.96 -17.20
C GLY A 528 -4.71 -15.31 -16.71
N GLU A 529 -3.66 -15.76 -17.37
CA GLU A 529 -3.01 -17.04 -17.13
C GLU A 529 -1.53 -16.94 -17.53
N ASN A 530 -0.74 -17.94 -17.16
CA ASN A 530 0.66 -17.99 -17.58
C ASN A 530 0.77 -18.22 -19.09
N ILE A 531 1.48 -17.31 -19.77
CA ILE A 531 1.84 -17.48 -21.19
C ILE A 531 2.93 -18.55 -21.32
N SER A 532 2.63 -19.62 -22.04
CA SER A 532 3.50 -20.79 -22.25
C SER A 532 4.51 -20.62 -23.41
N GLY A 533 5.17 -19.46 -23.51
CA GLY A 533 6.26 -19.24 -24.48
C GLY A 533 7.61 -19.76 -23.98
N ASP A 534 8.73 -19.26 -24.51
CA ASP A 534 10.08 -19.68 -24.08
C ASP A 534 11.02 -18.51 -23.74
N ALA A 535 10.55 -17.26 -23.93
CA ALA A 535 11.34 -16.04 -23.83
C ALA A 535 12.63 -16.07 -24.68
N LEU A 536 12.59 -16.66 -25.89
CA LEU A 536 13.78 -16.92 -26.73
C LEU A 536 14.88 -17.72 -26.01
N GLY A 537 14.47 -18.61 -25.10
CA GLY A 537 15.39 -19.38 -24.26
C GLY A 537 16.10 -18.54 -23.18
N PHE A 538 15.73 -17.27 -22.99
CA PHE A 538 16.31 -16.46 -21.93
C PHE A 538 15.93 -17.01 -20.55
N ARG A 539 16.93 -17.20 -19.70
CA ARG A 539 16.80 -17.46 -18.26
C ARG A 539 17.81 -16.56 -17.53
N PRO A 540 17.48 -16.02 -16.34
CA PRO A 540 18.44 -15.26 -15.56
C PRO A 540 19.68 -16.13 -15.25
N ALA A 541 20.87 -15.57 -15.46
CA ALA A 541 22.13 -16.29 -15.24
C ALA A 541 22.55 -16.31 -13.75
N TYR A 542 21.92 -15.48 -12.94
CA TYR A 542 22.11 -15.38 -11.50
C TYR A 542 21.01 -16.16 -10.77
N LYS A 543 21.30 -16.56 -9.52
CA LYS A 543 20.32 -17.23 -8.66
C LYS A 543 19.54 -16.19 -7.84
N VAL A 544 18.24 -16.41 -7.71
CA VAL A 544 17.35 -15.66 -6.83
C VAL A 544 16.54 -16.63 -5.97
N SER A 545 16.01 -16.15 -4.85
CA SER A 545 14.93 -16.83 -4.14
C SER A 545 13.63 -16.22 -4.64
N VAL A 546 12.78 -17.04 -5.24
CA VAL A 546 11.44 -16.64 -5.66
C VAL A 546 10.48 -17.14 -4.58
N ASP A 547 9.78 -16.21 -3.96
CA ASP A 547 8.78 -16.52 -2.95
C ASP A 547 7.49 -16.99 -3.60
N ASP A 548 6.70 -17.78 -2.87
CA ASP A 548 5.41 -18.27 -3.35
C ASP A 548 4.47 -17.09 -3.64
N SER A 549 3.98 -17.01 -4.89
CA SER A 549 3.01 -16.00 -5.28
C SER A 549 1.68 -16.23 -4.55
N SER A 550 1.23 -15.19 -3.84
CA SER A 550 0.14 -15.32 -2.88
C SER A 550 -0.38 -13.95 -2.43
N ALA A 551 -1.54 -13.97 -1.77
CA ALA A 551 -2.05 -12.83 -1.02
C ALA A 551 -1.02 -12.32 0.02
N GLU A 552 -0.32 -13.23 0.71
CA GLU A 552 0.72 -12.89 1.68
C GLU A 552 1.87 -12.10 1.05
N LEU A 553 2.33 -12.53 -0.12
CA LEU A 553 3.35 -11.82 -0.88
C LEU A 553 2.86 -10.42 -1.28
N ALA A 554 1.62 -10.29 -1.75
CA ALA A 554 1.03 -9.02 -2.15
C ALA A 554 1.03 -7.99 -1.01
N VAL A 555 0.60 -8.41 0.19
CA VAL A 555 0.59 -7.56 1.40
C VAL A 555 1.99 -7.11 1.75
N ARG A 556 2.93 -8.07 1.77
CA ARG A 556 4.31 -7.80 2.13
C ARG A 556 4.92 -6.78 1.17
N VAL A 557 4.73 -6.97 -0.14
CA VAL A 557 5.21 -6.02 -1.15
C VAL A 557 4.56 -4.65 -0.99
N ARG A 558 3.22 -4.58 -0.80
CA ARG A 558 2.51 -3.30 -0.58
C ARG A 558 3.06 -2.53 0.63
N ASN A 559 3.37 -3.23 1.72
CA ASN A 559 3.74 -2.62 3.00
C ASN A 559 5.23 -2.35 3.14
N GLU A 560 6.07 -3.19 2.54
CA GLU A 560 7.52 -3.10 2.69
C GLU A 560 8.18 -2.39 1.50
N ALA A 561 7.56 -2.32 0.32
CA ALA A 561 8.10 -1.53 -0.80
C ALA A 561 8.03 -0.01 -0.52
N GLY A 562 8.95 0.73 -1.13
CA GLY A 562 9.17 2.16 -0.92
C GLY A 562 10.10 2.43 0.26
N PRO A 563 10.33 3.71 0.60
CA PRO A 563 11.22 4.05 1.71
C PRO A 563 10.74 3.47 3.04
N ARG A 564 11.68 2.98 3.84
CA ARG A 564 11.50 2.38 5.16
C ARG A 564 11.96 3.32 6.27
#